data_AF-A0A9C8N218-F1
#
_entry.id   AF-A0A9C8N218-F1
#
_cell.length_a   1.000
_cell.length_b   1.000
_cell.length_c   1.000
_cell.angle_alpha   90.00
_cell.angle_beta   90.00
_cell.angle_gamma   90.00
#
_symmetry.space_group_name_H-M   'P 1'
#
loop_
_entity.id
_entity.type
_entity.pdbx_description
1 polymer ?
#
loop_
_entity_poly.entity_id
_entity_poly.type
_entity_poly.pdbx_seq_one_letter_code
_entity_poly.pdbx_strand_id
1 'polypeptide(L)'
;MNVWLWVVVLGLAAWAAHWGADQLLTPLKMLRKQWGLTASAGAAFLAIVTASPEVAVNVTSAARGVSEIGLGNLLGSNIISIPLMVSIA
;
A
#
# COMPACT_ATOMS: atom_id res chain seq x y z
N MET A 1 21.04 -16.25 -12.11
CA MET A 1 20.52 -15.33 -11.07
C MET A 1 20.19 -16.20 -9.85
N ASN A 2 20.95 -16.08 -8.76
CA ASN A 2 20.87 -17.04 -7.65
C ASN A 2 19.58 -16.83 -6.85
N VAL A 3 18.78 -17.89 -6.70
CA VAL A 3 17.51 -17.87 -5.94
C VAL A 3 17.69 -17.30 -4.52
N TRP A 4 18.84 -17.55 -3.91
CA TRP A 4 19.23 -17.00 -2.61
C TRP A 4 19.19 -15.47 -2.52
N LEU A 5 19.52 -14.75 -3.59
CA LEU A 5 19.44 -13.28 -3.60
C LEU A 5 17.99 -12.82 -3.47
N TRP A 6 17.06 -13.49 -4.17
CA TRP A 6 15.64 -13.15 -4.11
C TRP A 6 15.03 -13.44 -2.74
N VAL A 7 15.47 -14.52 -2.08
CA VAL A 7 15.02 -14.83 -0.70
C VAL A 7 15.43 -13.72 0.26
N VAL A 8 16.68 -13.24 0.17
CA VAL A 8 17.16 -12.12 1.01
C VAL A 8 16.39 -10.83 0.72
N VAL A 9 16.17 -10.51 -0.56
CA VAL A 9 15.41 -9.33 -0.97
C VAL A 9 13.97 -9.38 -0.44
N LEU A 10 13.29 -10.52 -0.56
CA LEU A 10 11.94 -10.70 -0.02
C LEU A 10 11.90 -10.60 1.50
N GLY A 11 12.88 -11.17 2.19
CA GLY A 11 12.99 -11.06 3.65
C GLY A 11 13.18 -9.61 4.11
N LEU A 12 14.06 -8.87 3.45
CA LEU A 12 14.28 -7.44 3.72
C LEU A 12 13.05 -6.60 3.40
N ALA A 13 12.35 -6.90 2.29
CA ALA A 13 11.12 -6.19 1.92
C ALA A 13 10.01 -6.40 2.96
N ALA A 14 9.82 -7.64 3.45
CA ALA A 14 8.85 -7.94 4.50
C ALA A 14 9.20 -7.21 5.82
N TRP A 15 10.48 -7.22 6.20
CA TRP A 15 10.96 -6.48 7.38
C TRP A 15 10.75 -4.98 7.25
N ALA A 16 11.10 -4.41 6.09
CA ALA A 16 10.92 -2.98 5.82
C ALA A 16 9.43 -2.59 5.82
N ALA A 17 8.55 -3.44 5.29
CA ALA A 17 7.11 -3.21 5.31
C ALA A 17 6.55 -3.19 6.73
N HIS A 18 6.94 -4.16 7.58
CA HIS A 18 6.54 -4.18 8.99
C HIS A 18 7.02 -2.92 9.73
N TRP A 19 8.31 -2.59 9.58
CA TRP A 19 8.89 -1.41 10.20
C TRP A 19 8.24 -0.11 9.72
N GLY A 20 7.99 0.02 8.40
CA GLY A 20 7.32 1.17 7.82
C GLY A 20 5.88 1.33 8.33
N ALA A 21 5.15 0.23 8.51
CA ALA A 21 3.81 0.26 9.09
C ALA A 21 3.82 0.82 10.53
N ASP A 22 4.74 0.36 11.38
CA ASP A 22 4.87 0.88 12.76
C ASP A 22 5.16 2.38 12.81
N GLN A 23 6.02 2.86 11.90
CA GLN A 23 6.35 4.28 11.78
C GLN A 23 5.16 5.12 11.33
N LEU A 24 4.29 4.60 10.46
CA LEU A 24 3.09 5.29 9.99
C LEU A 24 1.96 5.30 11.03
N LEU A 25 1.85 4.23 11.82
CA LEU A 25 0.78 4.10 12.82
C LEU A 25 0.89 5.11 13.96
N THR A 26 2.11 5.49 14.35
CA THR A 26 2.33 6.39 15.49
C THR A 26 1.80 7.81 15.21
N PRO A 27 2.19 8.49 14.11
CA PRO A 27 1.60 9.76 13.70
C PRO A 27 0.11 9.67 13.44
N LEU A 28 -0.39 8.58 12.83
CA LEU A 28 -1.82 8.41 12.56
C LEU A 28 -2.64 8.39 13.87
N LYS A 29 -2.16 7.67 14.90
CA LYS A 29 -2.81 7.61 16.22
C LYS A 29 -2.83 8.98 16.90
N MET A 30 -1.76 9.76 16.75
CA MET A 30 -1.67 11.13 17.27
C MET A 30 -2.62 12.07 16.52
N LEU A 31 -2.62 12.02 15.18
CA LEU A 31 -3.50 12.83 14.32
C LEU A 31 -4.97 12.52 14.59
N ARG A 32 -5.32 11.24 14.74
CA ARG A 32 -6.68 10.82 15.11
C ARG A 32 -7.13 11.45 16.43
N LYS A 33 -6.26 11.46 17.45
CA LYS A 33 -6.56 12.05 18.76
C LYS A 33 -6.67 13.58 18.70
N GLN A 34 -5.79 14.24 17.94
CA GLN A 34 -5.78 15.70 17.83
C GLN A 34 -6.96 16.25 17.02
N TRP A 35 -7.32 15.59 15.92
CA TRP A 35 -8.39 16.02 15.02
C TRP A 35 -9.76 15.42 15.36
N GLY A 36 -9.86 14.62 16.43
CA GLY A 36 -11.10 13.97 16.82
C GLY A 36 -11.67 13.02 15.75
N LEU A 37 -10.82 12.45 14.89
CA LEU A 37 -11.26 11.61 13.78
C LEU A 37 -11.88 10.32 14.30
N THR A 38 -13.04 9.97 13.72
CA THR A 38 -13.68 8.68 13.96
C THR A 38 -12.80 7.54 13.43
N ALA A 39 -13.01 6.32 13.94
CA ALA A 39 -12.27 5.14 13.48
C ALA A 39 -12.39 4.96 11.96
N SER A 40 -13.57 5.22 11.39
CA SER A 40 -13.84 5.14 9.95
C SER A 40 -13.05 6.17 9.14
N ALA A 41 -12.96 7.43 9.63
CA ALA A 41 -12.19 8.46 8.96
C ALA A 41 -10.67 8.18 9.02
N GLY A 42 -10.19 7.64 10.14
CA GLY A 42 -8.80 7.19 10.26
C GLY A 42 -8.46 6.02 9.34
N ALA A 43 -9.38 5.06 9.20
CA ALA A 43 -9.22 3.93 8.28
C ALA A 43 -9.23 4.39 6.81
N ALA A 44 -10.09 5.34 6.44
CA ALA A 44 -10.11 5.91 5.09
C ALA A 44 -8.79 6.64 4.76
N PHE A 45 -8.24 7.39 5.73
CA PHE A 45 -6.95 8.03 5.56
C PHE A 45 -5.81 7.01 5.39
N LEU A 46 -5.81 5.95 6.20
CA LEU A 46 -4.83 4.87 6.09
C LEU A 46 -4.91 4.18 4.71
N ALA A 47 -6.11 3.92 4.21
CA ALA A 47 -6.31 3.34 2.88
C ALA A 47 -5.72 4.20 1.75
N ILE A 48 -5.82 5.53 1.85
CA ILE A 48 -5.20 6.46 0.89
C ILE A 48 -3.67 6.40 0.97
N VAL A 49 -3.11 6.34 2.19
CA VAL A 49 -1.66 6.22 2.39
C VAL A 49 -1.14 4.92 1.79
N THR A 50 -1.82 3.80 2.00
CA THR A 50 -1.40 2.50 1.44
C THR A 50 -1.53 2.44 -0.07
N ALA A 51 -2.45 3.19 -0.69
CA ALA A 51 -2.65 3.24 -2.14
C ALA A 51 -1.71 4.24 -2.86
N SER A 52 -0.86 4.95 -2.12
CA SER A 52 0.02 5.98 -2.66
C SER A 52 1.01 5.45 -3.72
N PRO A 53 1.64 4.27 -3.55
CA PRO A 53 2.51 3.69 -4.58
C PRO A 53 1.76 3.41 -5.89
N GLU A 54 0.54 2.89 -5.84
CA GLU A 54 -0.29 2.57 -6.99
C GLU A 54 -0.71 3.84 -7.74
N VAL A 55 -1.05 4.90 -6.99
CA VAL A 55 -1.31 6.22 -7.57
C VAL A 55 -0.06 6.73 -8.29
N ALA A 56 1.13 6.57 -7.71
CA ALA A 56 2.38 6.98 -8.36
C ALA A 56 2.63 6.19 -9.66
N VAL A 57 2.41 4.87 -9.67
CA VAL A 57 2.51 4.04 -10.89
C VAL A 57 1.51 4.49 -11.95
N ASN A 58 0.27 4.79 -11.55
CA ASN A 58 -0.76 5.27 -12.48
C ASN A 58 -0.40 6.63 -13.09
N VAL A 59 -0.02 7.60 -12.27
CA VAL A 59 0.36 8.95 -12.73
C VAL A 59 1.57 8.87 -13.66
N THR A 60 2.59 8.08 -13.29
CA THR A 60 3.80 7.94 -14.12
C THR A 60 3.51 7.19 -15.43
N SER A 61 2.64 6.18 -15.42
CA SER A 61 2.24 5.45 -16.63
C SER A 61 1.44 6.34 -17.59
N ALA A 62 0.52 7.13 -17.06
CA ALA A 62 -0.24 8.11 -17.83
C ALA A 62 0.67 9.18 -18.46
N ALA A 63 1.63 9.71 -17.68
CA ALA A 63 2.59 10.69 -18.17
C ALA A 63 3.51 10.15 -19.27
N ARG A 64 3.77 8.83 -19.28
CA ARG A 64 4.61 8.15 -20.28
C ARG A 64 3.82 7.65 -21.50
N GLY A 65 2.51 7.89 -21.56
CA GLY A 65 1.66 7.41 -22.66
C GLY A 65 1.41 5.89 -22.63
N VAL A 66 1.72 5.21 -21.53
CA VAL A 66 1.55 3.76 -21.33
C VAL A 66 0.46 3.48 -20.29
N SER A 67 -0.67 4.17 -20.40
CA SER A 67 -1.78 4.13 -19.43
C SER A 67 -2.34 2.73 -19.19
N GLU A 68 -2.23 1.82 -20.16
CA GLU A 68 -2.64 0.42 -20.02
C GLU A 68 -1.92 -0.30 -18.87
N ILE A 69 -0.65 0.03 -18.62
CA ILE A 69 0.12 -0.53 -17.49
C ILE A 69 -0.46 -0.05 -16.16
N GLY A 70 -0.81 1.23 -16.08
CA GLY A 70 -1.45 1.80 -14.90
C GLY A 70 -2.82 1.16 -14.62
N LEU A 71 -3.65 1.05 -15.65
CA LEU A 71 -4.96 0.38 -15.59
C LEU A 71 -4.82 -1.09 -15.13
N GLY A 72 -3.88 -1.82 -15.71
CA GLY A 72 -3.57 -3.20 -15.31
C GLY A 72 -3.14 -3.30 -13.84
N ASN A 73 -2.29 -2.38 -13.39
CA ASN A 73 -1.85 -2.33 -11.99
C ASN A 73 -3.02 -2.06 -11.03
N LEU A 74 -3.88 -1.08 -11.35
CA LEU A 74 -5.01 -0.70 -10.51
C LEU A 74 -6.07 -1.81 -10.40
N LEU A 75 -6.37 -2.48 -11.52
CA LEU A 75 -7.32 -3.59 -11.50
C LEU A 75 -6.73 -4.83 -10.84
N GLY A 76 -5.48 -5.16 -11.16
CA GLY A 76 -4.78 -6.34 -10.62
C GLY A 76 -4.66 -6.30 -9.09
N SER A 77 -4.30 -5.14 -8.52
CA SER A 77 -4.18 -5.01 -7.06
C SER A 77 -5.51 -5.22 -6.35
N ASN A 78 -6.61 -4.69 -6.89
CA ASN A 78 -7.96 -4.85 -6.31
C ASN A 78 -8.51 -6.27 -6.46
N ILE A 79 -8.27 -6.93 -7.60
CA ILE A 79 -8.71 -8.32 -7.85
C ILE A 79 -8.10 -9.29 -6.84
N ILE A 80 -6.85 -9.08 -6.43
CA ILE A 80 -6.18 -9.91 -5.43
C ILE A 80 -6.54 -9.46 -4.01
N SER A 81 -6.52 -8.15 -3.75
CA SER A 81 -6.62 -7.62 -2.39
C SER A 81 -8.02 -7.76 -1.79
N ILE A 82 -9.09 -7.57 -2.58
CA ILE A 82 -10.45 -7.67 -2.07
C ILE A 82 -10.78 -9.10 -1.58
N PRO A 83 -10.60 -10.17 -2.38
CA PRO A 83 -10.84 -11.54 -1.91
C PRO A 83 -9.94 -11.92 -0.74
N LEU A 84 -8.66 -11.52 -0.76
CA LEU A 84 -7.71 -11.85 0.30
C LEU A 84 -8.11 -11.19 1.62
N MET A 85 -8.49 -9.91 1.58
CA MET A 85 -8.93 -9.16 2.76
C MET A 85 -10.23 -9.74 3.33
N VAL A 86 -11.20 -10.10 2.49
CA VAL A 86 -12.45 -10.74 2.93
C VAL A 86 -12.23 -12.15 3.46
N SER A 87 -11.25 -12.89 2.95
CA SER A 87 -10.98 -14.27 3.38
C SER A 87 -10.17 -14.36 4.68
N ILE A 88 -9.35 -13.36 4.98
CA ILE A 88 -8.48 -13.33 6.17
C ILE A 88 -9.15 -12.58 7.33
N ALA A 89 -10.03 -11.61 7.06
CA ALA A 89 -10.77 -10.85 8.08
C ALA A 89 -11.89 -11.66 8.72
#